data_AF-A0A6A5R703-F1
#
_entry.id   AF-A0A6A5R703-F1
#
_cell.length_a   1.000
_cell.length_b   1.000
_cell.length_c   1.000
_cell.angle_alpha   90.00
_cell.angle_beta   90.00
_cell.angle_gamma   90.00
#
_symmetry.space_group_name_H-M   'P 1'
#
loop_
_entity.id
_entity.type
_entity.pdbx_description
1 polymer ?
#
loop_
_entity_poly.entity_id
_entity_poly.type
_entity_poly.pdbx_seq_one_letter_code
_entity_poly.pdbx_strand_id
1 'polypeptide(L)'
;RLQLALQAYNTGQFQSYRAAAAAFNVNQRRLSERASNTPFQLNVRANCQKLTTTKEQIIIGIIGLIKVVTGAKRRARPELVQPGDQEWVTVIQSICAAGYATLPFIIYKGRIHISAWYEETDIPHN
;
A
#
# COMPACT_ATOMS: atom_id res chain seq x y z
N ARG A 1 -18.06 18.51 15.05
CA ARG A 1 -18.24 19.70 15.92
C ARG A 1 -17.07 20.69 15.78
N LEU A 2 -15.82 20.28 16.04
CA LEU A 2 -14.66 21.20 15.93
C LEU A 2 -14.35 21.65 14.49
N GLN A 3 -14.41 20.75 13.51
CA GLN A 3 -14.24 21.11 12.09
C GLN A 3 -15.35 22.02 11.56
N LEU A 4 -16.61 21.77 11.93
CA LEU A 4 -17.75 22.62 11.58
C LEU A 4 -17.59 24.03 12.14
N ALA A 5 -17.10 24.16 13.38
CA ALA A 5 -16.84 25.45 13.99
C ALA A 5 -15.69 26.22 13.30
N LEU A 6 -14.65 25.52 12.83
CA LEU A 6 -13.59 26.13 12.00
C LEU A 6 -14.11 26.59 10.64
N GLN A 7 -14.98 25.78 10.02
CA GLN A 7 -15.61 26.14 8.74
C GLN A 7 -16.50 27.38 8.89
N ALA A 8 -17.36 27.44 9.92
CA ALA A 8 -18.23 28.59 10.19
C ALA A 8 -17.46 29.89 10.48
N TYR A 9 -16.30 29.78 11.15
CA TYR A 9 -15.40 30.91 11.35
C TYR A 9 -14.75 31.37 10.03
N ASN A 10 -14.19 30.43 9.25
CA ASN A 10 -13.55 30.73 7.97
C ASN A 10 -14.52 31.26 6.90
N THR A 11 -15.80 30.87 6.97
CA THR A 11 -16.86 31.41 6.10
C THR A 11 -17.42 32.75 6.57
N GLY A 12 -16.91 33.30 7.67
CA GLY A 12 -17.29 34.62 8.19
C GLY A 12 -18.63 34.65 8.95
N GLN A 13 -19.23 33.50 9.27
CA GLN A 13 -20.48 33.45 10.04
C GLN A 13 -20.30 33.96 11.48
N PHE A 14 -19.08 33.90 12.01
CA PHE A 14 -18.73 34.42 13.32
C PHE A 14 -17.44 35.23 13.26
N GLN A 15 -17.48 36.45 13.78
CA GLN A 15 -16.35 37.39 13.81
C GLN A 15 -15.27 37.03 14.86
N SER A 16 -15.55 36.07 15.76
CA SER A 16 -14.63 35.68 16.82
C SER A 16 -14.67 34.18 17.10
N TYR A 17 -13.53 33.62 17.49
CA TYR A 17 -13.44 32.25 17.99
C TYR A 17 -14.40 32.02 19.15
N ARG A 18 -14.55 33.02 20.03
CA ARG A 18 -15.44 32.99 21.20
C ARG A 18 -16.89 32.71 20.83
N ALA A 19 -17.42 33.43 19.86
CA ALA A 19 -18.79 33.22 19.38
C ALA A 19 -18.98 31.84 18.73
N ALA A 20 -18.04 31.44 17.86
CA ALA A 20 -18.11 30.16 17.17
C ALA A 20 -18.06 28.97 18.14
N ALA A 21 -17.12 28.96 19.10
CA ALA A 21 -17.00 27.83 20.01
C ALA A 21 -18.08 27.81 21.10
N ALA A 22 -18.73 28.94 21.41
CA ALA A 22 -19.94 28.95 22.22
C ALA A 22 -21.13 28.32 21.47
N ALA A 23 -21.33 28.68 20.20
CA ALA A 23 -22.43 28.15 19.37
C ALA A 23 -22.32 26.63 19.14
N PHE A 24 -21.10 26.11 18.96
CA PHE A 24 -20.86 24.68 18.72
C PHE A 24 -20.45 23.88 19.97
N ASN A 25 -20.47 24.51 21.15
CA ASN A 25 -20.05 23.92 22.44
C ASN A 25 -18.69 23.22 22.35
N VAL A 26 -17.68 23.95 21.89
CA VAL A 26 -16.30 23.48 21.69
C VAL A 26 -15.32 24.31 22.51
N ASN A 27 -14.19 23.72 22.91
CA ASN A 27 -13.19 24.44 23.69
C ASN A 27 -12.51 25.53 22.82
N GLN A 28 -12.64 26.79 23.25
CA GLN A 28 -12.11 27.99 22.60
C GLN A 28 -10.61 27.89 22.27
N ARG A 29 -9.83 27.39 23.23
CA ARG A 29 -8.38 27.26 23.11
C ARG A 29 -8.01 26.29 21.99
N ARG A 30 -8.69 25.14 21.93
CA ARG A 30 -8.50 24.15 20.86
C ARG A 30 -8.92 24.68 19.48
N LEU A 31 -9.95 25.52 19.42
CA LEU A 31 -10.40 26.11 18.15
C LEU A 31 -9.41 27.16 17.64
N SER A 32 -8.94 28.04 18.52
CA SER A 32 -7.91 29.04 18.22
C SER A 32 -6.58 28.40 17.81
N GLU A 33 -6.10 27.39 18.55
CA GLU A 33 -4.89 26.62 18.23
C GLU A 33 -4.98 25.99 16.82
N ARG A 34 -6.17 25.50 16.44
CA ARG A 34 -6.39 24.90 15.11
C ARG A 34 -6.51 25.92 13.99
N ALA A 35 -7.03 27.11 14.27
CA ALA A 35 -7.07 28.21 13.30
C ALA A 35 -5.67 28.81 13.07
N SER A 36 -4.78 28.77 14.06
CA SER A 36 -3.39 29.24 13.97
C SER A 36 -2.45 28.33 13.15
N ASN A 37 -2.99 27.50 12.24
CA ASN A 37 -2.24 26.67 11.28
C ASN A 37 -1.20 25.70 11.88
N THR A 38 -1.33 25.28 13.14
CA THR A 38 -0.46 24.23 13.69
C THR A 38 -1.16 22.86 13.56
N PRO A 39 -0.85 22.05 12.52
CA PRO A 39 -1.42 20.72 12.42
C PRO A 39 -0.86 19.84 13.55
N PHE A 40 -1.76 19.14 14.24
CA PHE A 40 -1.36 18.05 15.12
C PHE A 40 -0.62 16.99 14.31
N GLN A 41 0.43 16.39 14.88
CA GLN A 41 1.34 15.45 14.20
C GLN A 41 0.62 14.34 13.42
N LEU A 42 -0.55 13.86 13.86
CA LEU A 42 -1.33 12.83 13.13
C LEU A 42 -1.93 13.31 11.79
N ASN A 43 -2.05 14.62 11.57
CA ASN A 43 -2.60 15.20 10.33
C ASN A 43 -1.51 15.78 9.43
N VAL A 44 -0.23 15.65 9.81
CA VAL A 44 0.88 16.06 8.96
C VAL A 44 1.05 15.02 7.87
N ARG A 45 0.95 15.45 6.62
CA ARG A 45 1.34 14.63 5.49
C ARG A 45 2.83 14.29 5.64
N ALA A 46 3.18 13.00 5.76
CA ALA A 46 4.58 12.63 5.84
C ALA A 46 5.30 13.11 4.57
N ASN A 47 6.48 13.73 4.72
CA ASN A 47 7.27 14.22 3.58
C ASN A 47 7.58 13.10 2.56
N CYS A 48 7.55 11.84 3.01
CA CYS A 48 7.77 10.64 2.20
C CYS A 48 6.52 10.15 1.45
N GLN A 49 5.35 10.82 1.57
CA GLN A 49 4.14 10.37 0.90
C GLN A 49 4.18 10.72 -0.59
N LYS A 50 4.69 9.77 -1.39
CA LYS A 50 4.86 9.91 -2.85
C LYS A 50 3.54 9.80 -3.63
N LEU A 51 2.50 9.24 -3.03
CA LEU A 51 1.22 8.98 -3.69
C LEU A 51 0.14 9.98 -3.24
N THR A 52 -0.79 10.27 -4.14
CA THR A 52 -1.99 11.05 -3.82
C THR A 52 -3.07 10.12 -3.25
N THR A 53 -3.94 10.65 -2.39
CA THR A 53 -5.00 9.89 -1.72
C THR A 53 -5.87 9.09 -2.71
N THR A 54 -6.14 9.65 -3.90
CA THR A 54 -6.87 8.98 -4.98
C THR A 54 -6.13 7.76 -5.52
N LYS A 55 -4.81 7.86 -5.72
CA LYS A 55 -3.98 6.73 -6.17
C LYS A 55 -3.94 5.63 -5.11
N GLU A 56 -3.84 6.00 -3.84
CA GLU A 56 -3.87 5.06 -2.72
C GLU A 56 -5.19 4.29 -2.66
N GLN A 57 -6.32 4.97 -2.81
CA GLN A 57 -7.66 4.34 -2.82
C GLN A 57 -7.83 3.35 -3.99
N ILE A 58 -7.36 3.70 -5.18
CA ILE A 58 -7.37 2.81 -6.34
C ILE A 58 -6.52 1.57 -6.09
N ILE A 59 -5.30 1.76 -5.58
CA ILE A 59 -4.39 0.65 -5.26
C ILE A 59 -4.99 -0.29 -4.21
N ILE A 60 -5.61 0.25 -3.16
CA ILE A 60 -6.28 -0.55 -2.13
C ILE A 60 -7.43 -1.37 -2.72
N GLY A 61 -8.23 -0.80 -3.63
CA GLY A 61 -9.30 -1.52 -4.30
C GLY A 61 -8.80 -2.67 -5.18
N ILE A 62 -7.71 -2.47 -5.92
CA ILE A 62 -7.11 -3.49 -6.78
C ILE A 62 -6.47 -4.62 -5.94
N ILE A 63 -5.77 -4.29 -4.85
CA ILE A 63 -5.17 -5.26 -3.93
C ILE A 63 -6.25 -6.05 -3.17
N GLY A 64 -7.40 -5.46 -2.88
CA GLY A 64 -8.52 -6.16 -2.27
C GLY A 64 -9.14 -7.23 -3.19
N LEU A 65 -9.13 -6.99 -4.52
CA LEU A 65 -9.65 -7.91 -5.53
C LEU A 65 -8.68 -9.06 -5.84
N ILE A 66 -7.37 -8.76 -5.86
CA ILE A 66 -6.33 -9.72 -6.20
C ILE A 66 -5.48 -9.93 -4.95
N LYS A 67 -5.54 -11.11 -4.34
CA LYS A 67 -4.61 -11.49 -3.27
C LYS A 67 -3.20 -11.61 -3.85
N VAL A 68 -2.49 -10.49 -3.93
CA VAL A 68 -1.09 -10.42 -4.35
C VAL A 68 -0.23 -10.63 -3.11
N VAL A 69 0.30 -11.84 -2.93
CA VAL A 69 1.35 -12.08 -1.93
C VAL A 69 2.65 -11.52 -2.46
N THR A 70 2.92 -10.25 -2.15
CA THR A 70 4.21 -9.61 -2.45
C THR A 70 5.16 -9.83 -1.27
N GLY A 71 6.31 -10.47 -1.53
CA GLY A 71 7.34 -10.79 -0.52
C GLY A 71 8.11 -9.59 0.05
N ALA A 72 7.50 -8.39 0.10
CA ALA A 72 8.17 -7.14 0.49
C ALA A 72 8.17 -6.89 2.02
N LYS A 73 7.50 -7.71 2.83
CA LYS A 73 7.31 -7.46 4.27
C LYS A 73 7.98 -8.51 5.16
N ARG A 74 9.31 -8.49 5.22
CA ARG A 74 10.12 -9.31 6.14
C ARG A 74 10.10 -8.78 7.59
N ARG A 75 8.94 -8.57 8.21
CA ARG A 75 8.87 -8.19 9.64
C ARG A 75 7.75 -8.85 10.46
N ALA A 76 6.94 -9.72 9.88
CA ALA A 76 6.06 -10.57 10.67
C ALA A 76 6.15 -12.00 10.14
N ARG A 77 6.17 -12.94 11.10
CA ARG A 77 6.08 -14.39 10.96
C ARG A 77 5.40 -14.77 9.62
N PRO A 78 6.08 -15.51 8.73
CA PRO A 78 5.45 -15.96 7.50
C PRO A 78 4.19 -16.75 7.88
N GLU A 79 3.06 -16.31 7.34
CA GLU A 79 1.86 -17.12 7.40
C GLU A 79 2.17 -18.35 6.54
N LEU A 80 2.40 -19.47 7.21
CA LEU A 80 2.50 -20.79 6.59
C LEU A 80 1.12 -21.08 6.00
N VAL A 81 0.83 -20.54 4.82
CA VAL A 81 -0.15 -21.13 3.92
C VAL A 81 0.42 -22.50 3.63
N GLN A 82 -0.08 -23.51 4.35
CA GLN A 82 0.37 -24.88 4.16
C GLN A 82 0.09 -25.22 2.70
N PRO A 83 1.13 -25.40 1.87
CA PRO A 83 0.93 -25.89 0.53
C PRO A 83 0.48 -27.33 0.72
N GLY A 84 -0.73 -27.66 0.30
CA GLY A 84 -1.10 -29.05 0.08
C GLY A 84 -0.26 -29.64 -1.05
N ASP A 85 -0.84 -30.54 -1.85
CA ASP A 85 -0.21 -31.21 -3.01
C ASP A 85 0.14 -30.27 -4.20
N GLN A 86 0.49 -29.01 -3.95
CA GLN A 86 0.79 -28.02 -4.98
C GLN A 86 2.27 -28.09 -5.37
N GLU A 87 2.51 -28.37 -6.66
CA GLU A 87 3.82 -28.28 -7.26
C GLU A 87 4.22 -26.81 -7.50
N TRP A 88 5.47 -26.46 -7.17
CA TRP A 88 6.01 -25.14 -7.43
C TRP A 88 6.29 -24.96 -8.94
N VAL A 89 5.82 -23.85 -9.49
CA VAL A 89 6.04 -23.43 -10.90
C VAL A 89 6.79 -22.11 -10.90
N THR A 90 7.79 -21.98 -11.77
CA THR A 90 8.53 -20.71 -11.96
C THR A 90 8.00 -19.99 -13.18
N VAL A 91 7.63 -18.71 -13.04
CA VAL A 91 7.21 -17.86 -14.16
C VAL A 91 8.22 -16.73 -14.34
N ILE A 92 8.80 -16.63 -15.54
CA ILE A 92 9.68 -15.53 -15.93
C ILE A 92 8.87 -14.58 -16.80
N GLN A 93 8.68 -13.36 -16.32
CA GLN A 93 8.05 -12.28 -17.05
C GLN A 93 9.00 -11.09 -17.11
N SER A 94 9.08 -10.43 -18.26
CA SER A 94 9.89 -9.22 -18.42
C SER A 94 9.12 -8.12 -19.14
N ILE A 95 9.58 -6.88 -18.96
CA ILE A 95 9.08 -5.70 -19.65
C ILE A 95 10.25 -5.15 -20.45
N CYS A 96 10.07 -4.94 -21.75
CA CYS A 96 11.12 -4.37 -22.58
C CYS A 96 11.20 -2.84 -22.40
N ALA A 97 12.30 -2.23 -22.84
CA ALA A 97 12.49 -0.78 -22.75
C ALA A 97 11.43 0.04 -23.50
N ALA A 98 10.77 -0.55 -24.49
CA ALA A 98 9.65 0.06 -25.22
C ALA A 98 8.32 0.00 -24.44
N GLY A 99 8.31 -0.55 -23.22
CA GLY A 99 7.15 -0.59 -22.33
C GLY A 99 6.18 -1.76 -22.58
N TYR A 100 6.52 -2.70 -23.46
CA TYR A 100 5.70 -3.88 -23.74
C TYR A 100 6.09 -5.05 -22.84
N ALA A 101 5.11 -5.81 -22.38
CA ALA A 101 5.33 -7.06 -21.67
C ALA A 101 5.72 -8.16 -22.66
N THR A 102 6.81 -8.86 -22.39
CA THR A 102 7.18 -10.04 -23.18
C THR A 102 6.29 -11.22 -22.81
N LEU A 103 6.13 -12.17 -23.72
CA LEU A 103 5.46 -13.43 -23.40
C LEU A 103 6.10 -14.08 -22.17
N PRO A 104 5.31 -14.55 -21.20
CA PRO A 104 5.84 -15.21 -20.01
C PRO A 104 6.38 -16.59 -20.37
N PHE A 105 7.50 -16.97 -19.74
CA PHE A 105 8.03 -18.33 -19.80
C PHE A 105 7.68 -19.05 -18.50
N ILE A 106 7.07 -20.23 -18.62
CA ILE A 106 6.60 -21.03 -17.49
C ILE A 106 7.44 -22.31 -17.43
N ILE A 107 8.07 -22.54 -16.28
CA ILE A 107 8.93 -23.71 -16.03
C ILE A 107 8.27 -24.56 -14.94
N TYR A 108 7.98 -25.81 -15.30
CA TYR A 108 7.49 -26.85 -14.40
C TYR A 108 8.63 -27.75 -13.93
N LYS A 109 8.41 -28.50 -12.85
CA LYS A 109 9.29 -29.60 -12.46
C LYS A 109 9.37 -30.61 -13.61
N GLY A 110 10.59 -30.89 -14.09
CA GLY A 110 10.82 -31.96 -15.06
C GLY A 110 10.57 -33.32 -14.43
N ARG A 111 9.89 -34.23 -15.14
CA ARG A 111 9.77 -35.64 -14.73
C ARG A 111 10.95 -36.50 -15.17
N ILE A 112 11.67 -36.07 -16.21
CA ILE A 112 12.78 -36.80 -16.84
C ILE A 112 13.96 -35.83 -16.94
N HIS A 113 15.12 -36.25 -16.47
CA HIS A 113 16.37 -35.52 -16.66
C HIS A 113 16.92 -35.84 -18.06
N ILE A 114 17.15 -34.80 -18.87
CA ILE A 114 17.81 -34.97 -20.17
C ILE A 114 19.31 -34.83 -19.92
N SER A 115 20.05 -35.93 -20.06
CA SER A 115 21.51 -35.99 -19.76
C SER A 115 22.34 -35.00 -20.56
N ALA A 116 21.90 -34.62 -21.76
CA ALA A 116 22.57 -33.64 -22.62
C ALA A 116 22.69 -32.22 -22.02
N TRP A 117 22.00 -31.93 -20.91
CA TRP A 117 22.05 -30.64 -20.22
C TRP A 117 23.05 -30.59 -19.07
N TYR A 118 23.71 -31.70 -18.77
CA TYR A 118 24.67 -31.83 -17.68
C TYR A 118 26.02 -32.28 -18.24
N GLU A 119 27.11 -31.82 -17.64
CA GLU A 119 28.39 -32.50 -17.78
C GLU A 119 28.28 -33.86 -17.06
N GLU A 120 28.93 -34.88 -17.61
CA GLU A 120 28.69 -36.33 -17.41
C GLU A 120 28.68 -36.81 -15.94
N THR A 121 29.08 -35.96 -14.99
CA THR A 121 29.23 -36.24 -13.56
C THR A 121 28.16 -35.64 -12.65
N ASP A 122 27.29 -34.75 -13.14
CA ASP A 122 26.37 -33.95 -12.28
C ASP A 122 24.90 -34.37 -12.35
N ILE A 123 24.60 -35.53 -12.95
CA ILE A 123 23.22 -36.03 -13.01
C ILE A 123 22.86 -36.62 -11.63
N PRO A 124 21.85 -36.07 -10.92
CA PRO A 124 21.42 -36.65 -9.66
C PRO A 124 20.88 -38.07 -9.90
N HIS A 125 21.45 -39.04 -9.19
CA HIS A 125 20.92 -40.40 -9.15
C HIS A 125 19.57 -40.37 -8.42
N ASN A 126 18.56 -40.98 -9.03
CA ASN A 126 17.19 -41.03 -8.53
C ASN A 126 17.08 -41.86 -7.24
#